data_AF-W1WY48-F1
#
_entry.id   AF-W1WY48-F1
#
_cell.length_a   1.000
_cell.length_b   1.000
_cell.length_c   1.000
_cell.angle_alpha   90.00
_cell.angle_beta   90.00
_cell.angle_gamma   90.00
#
_symmetry.space_group_name_H-M   'P 1'
#
loop_
_entity.id
_entity.type
_entity.pdbx_description
1 polymer ?
#
loop_
_entity_poly.entity_id
_entity_poly.type
_entity_poly.pdbx_seq_one_letter_code
_entity_poly.pdbx_strand_id
1 'polypeptide(L)'
;VGDEHADPEFGTGVVKITPAHDPNDFLVGQRHNLPQVNVMNDDGTMNELAGEFNGMDRFEARKAVVKKLEEIGALVKIEKMTHSVGHSERTGVMVEPRLSTQWFVKMDQLAKNAIA
;
A
#
# COMPACT_ATOMS: atom_id res chain seq x y z
N VAL A 1 -3.63 16.61 1.90
CA VAL A 1 -3.81 16.83 3.36
C VAL A 1 -2.41 16.91 3.98
N GLY A 2 -2.20 17.75 5.00
CA GLY A 2 -0.93 17.78 5.72
C GLY A 2 -0.93 16.71 6.82
N ASP A 3 0.12 15.89 6.87
CA ASP A 3 0.29 14.85 7.89
C ASP A 3 1.78 14.66 8.21
N GLU A 4 2.08 14.41 9.49
CA GLU A 4 3.44 14.21 10.00
C GLU A 4 4.14 12.94 9.47
N HIS A 5 3.39 12.01 8.87
CA HIS A 5 3.94 10.81 8.25
C HIS A 5 4.80 11.11 7.02
N ALA A 6 4.52 12.20 6.30
CA ALA A 6 5.31 12.59 5.14
C ALA A 6 6.63 13.23 5.59
N ASP A 7 7.75 12.65 5.16
CA ASP A 7 9.09 13.22 5.38
C ASP A 7 9.40 14.27 4.29
N PRO A 8 9.54 15.56 4.63
CA PRO A 8 9.85 16.62 3.66
C PRO A 8 11.24 16.48 3.01
N GLU A 9 12.17 15.77 3.66
CA GLU A 9 13.54 15.58 3.17
C GLU A 9 13.65 14.39 2.21
N PHE A 10 12.66 13.50 2.19
CA PHE A 10 12.65 12.31 1.36
C PHE A 10 11.88 12.51 0.05
N GLY A 11 12.52 12.17 -1.07
CA GLY A 11 11.89 12.22 -2.40
C GLY A 11 11.47 13.63 -2.77
N THR A 12 10.16 13.86 -2.92
CA THR A 12 9.58 15.17 -3.22
C THR A 12 8.99 15.87 -1.99
N GLY A 13 9.06 15.24 -0.81
CA GLY A 13 8.35 15.68 0.39
C GLY A 13 6.83 15.44 0.34
N VAL A 14 6.31 14.76 -0.69
CA VAL A 14 4.89 14.41 -0.85
C VAL A 14 4.77 12.93 -1.18
N VAL A 15 3.93 12.22 -0.43
CA VAL A 15 3.71 10.77 -0.56
C VAL A 15 2.30 10.47 -1.05
N LYS A 16 2.18 9.45 -1.92
CA LYS A 16 0.88 8.89 -2.33
C LYS A 16 0.29 8.08 -1.18
N ILE A 17 -0.95 8.38 -0.78
CA ILE A 17 -1.68 7.68 0.28
C ILE A 17 -2.68 6.69 -0.33
N THR A 18 -2.55 5.41 0.00
CA THR A 18 -3.39 4.28 -0.44
C THR A 18 -3.85 3.42 0.75
N PRO A 19 -4.86 3.86 1.52
CA PRO A 19 -5.21 3.28 2.82
C PRO A 19 -5.55 1.78 2.84
N ALA A 20 -5.98 1.20 1.72
CA ALA A 20 -6.33 -0.23 1.65
C ALA A 20 -5.13 -1.15 1.36
N HIS A 21 -3.95 -0.59 1.04
CA HIS A 21 -2.81 -1.34 0.48
C HIS A 21 -1.46 -1.05 1.17
N ASP A 22 -1.44 -0.23 2.22
CA ASP A 22 -0.25 -0.01 3.04
C ASP A 22 -0.67 0.31 4.50
N PRO A 23 -0.03 -0.30 5.53
CA PRO A 23 -0.40 -0.07 6.93
C PRO A 23 -0.19 1.38 7.41
N ASN A 24 0.82 2.10 6.93
CA ASN A 24 1.05 3.49 7.31
C ASN A 24 0.01 4.41 6.65
N ASP A 25 -0.26 4.17 5.36
CA ASP A 25 -1.31 4.87 4.63
C ASP A 25 -2.70 4.64 5.26
N PHE A 26 -2.94 3.45 5.81
CA PHE A 26 -4.17 3.14 6.54
C PHE A 26 -4.34 4.05 7.76
N LEU A 27 -3.28 4.23 8.56
CA LEU A 27 -3.30 5.10 9.73
C LEU A 27 -3.47 6.58 9.34
N VAL A 28 -2.78 7.04 8.29
CA VAL A 28 -3.00 8.40 7.72
C VAL A 28 -4.45 8.54 7.28
N GLY A 29 -4.98 7.54 6.57
CA GLY A 29 -6.36 7.51 6.12
C GLY A 29 -7.37 7.59 7.27
N GLN A 30 -7.12 6.92 8.39
CA GLN A 30 -7.96 7.03 9.58
C GLN A 30 -7.89 8.43 10.22
N ARG A 31 -6.70 9.01 10.38
CA ARG A 31 -6.53 10.36 10.96
C ARG A 31 -7.29 11.43 10.17
N HIS A 32 -7.36 11.26 8.85
CA HIS A 32 -7.95 12.25 7.93
C HIS A 32 -9.27 11.82 7.30
N ASN A 33 -9.89 10.73 7.77
CA ASN A 33 -11.15 10.18 7.24
C ASN A 33 -11.14 9.97 5.71
N LEU A 34 -10.05 9.41 5.18
CA LEU A 34 -9.92 9.13 3.75
C LEU A 34 -10.63 7.82 3.37
N PRO A 35 -11.21 7.74 2.16
CA PRO A 35 -11.77 6.49 1.64
C PRO A 35 -10.73 5.35 1.57
N GLN A 36 -11.14 4.16 1.99
CA GLN A 36 -10.31 2.95 1.96
C GLN A 36 -10.68 2.10 0.74
N VAL A 37 -10.24 2.54 -0.44
CA VAL A 37 -10.57 1.90 -1.72
C VAL A 37 -9.64 0.72 -1.99
N ASN A 38 -10.20 -0.49 -2.05
CA ASN A 38 -9.47 -1.69 -2.44
C ASN A 38 -9.64 -2.01 -3.93
N VAL A 39 -8.53 -2.09 -4.67
CA VAL A 39 -8.50 -2.32 -6.13
C VAL A 39 -8.04 -3.72 -6.51
N MET A 40 -7.83 -4.61 -5.54
CA MET A 40 -7.33 -5.97 -5.76
C MET A 40 -8.33 -7.02 -5.28
N ASN A 41 -8.42 -8.12 -6.03
CA ASN A 41 -9.05 -9.36 -5.63
C ASN A 41 -8.13 -10.15 -4.68
N ASP A 42 -8.68 -11.21 -4.08
CA ASP A 42 -7.96 -12.03 -3.10
C ASP A 42 -6.81 -12.86 -3.70
N ASP A 43 -6.84 -13.10 -5.01
CA ASP A 43 -5.78 -13.80 -5.76
C ASP A 43 -4.65 -12.86 -6.24
N GLY A 44 -4.76 -11.55 -5.98
CA GLY A 44 -3.79 -10.55 -6.41
C GLY A 44 -4.02 -10.03 -7.83
N THR A 45 -5.14 -10.38 -8.48
CA THR A 45 -5.58 -9.71 -9.71
C THR A 45 -6.27 -8.38 -9.40
N MET A 46 -6.24 -7.46 -10.36
CA MET A 46 -6.91 -6.16 -10.24
C MET A 46 -8.42 -6.29 -10.48
N ASN A 47 -9.23 -5.56 -9.72
CA ASN A 47 -10.70 -5.54 -9.87
C ASN A 47 -11.19 -4.37 -10.73
N GLU A 48 -12.52 -4.19 -10.84
CA GLU A 48 -13.16 -3.17 -11.66
C GLU A 48 -12.79 -1.73 -11.28
N LEU A 49 -12.38 -1.49 -10.03
CA LEU A 49 -11.95 -0.18 -9.56
C LEU A 49 -10.57 0.21 -10.10
N ALA A 50 -9.83 -0.75 -10.66
CA ALA A 50 -8.55 -0.50 -11.33
C ALA A 50 -8.71 0.03 -12.77
N GLY A 51 -9.94 0.20 -13.26
CA GLY A 51 -10.21 0.78 -14.58
C GLY A 51 -9.67 -0.07 -15.72
N GLU A 52 -8.82 0.50 -16.59
CA GLU A 52 -8.26 -0.19 -17.76
C GLU A 52 -7.34 -1.38 -17.40
N PHE A 53 -6.93 -1.49 -16.13
CA PHE A 53 -6.09 -2.58 -15.63
C PHE A 53 -6.88 -3.73 -15.00
N ASN A 54 -8.22 -3.67 -15.02
CA ASN A 54 -9.09 -4.72 -14.48
C ASN A 54 -8.77 -6.10 -15.09
N GLY A 55 -8.68 -7.12 -14.24
CA GLY A 55 -8.40 -8.50 -14.61
C GLY A 55 -6.92 -8.84 -14.81
N MET A 56 -6.01 -7.86 -14.77
CA MET A 56 -4.56 -8.11 -14.85
C MET A 56 -4.00 -8.64 -13.53
N ASP A 57 -2.96 -9.47 -13.57
CA ASP A 57 -2.13 -9.73 -12.38
C ASP A 57 -1.43 -8.45 -11.93
N ARG A 58 -1.26 -8.26 -10.62
CA ARG A 58 -0.65 -7.05 -10.04
C ARG A 58 0.73 -6.68 -10.62
N PHE A 59 1.56 -7.66 -11.01
CA PHE A 59 2.88 -7.38 -11.57
C PHE A 59 2.80 -6.94 -13.03
N GLU A 60 1.85 -7.51 -13.77
CA GLU A 60 1.56 -7.09 -15.13
C GLU A 60 0.93 -5.69 -15.14
N ALA A 61 -0.04 -5.45 -14.25
CA ALA A 61 -0.66 -4.15 -14.03
C ALA A 61 0.40 -3.09 -13.67
N ARG A 62 1.36 -3.40 -12.79
CA ARG A 62 2.47 -2.48 -12.45
C ARG A 62 3.24 -2.03 -13.69
N LYS A 63 3.58 -2.95 -14.60
CA LYS A 63 4.31 -2.61 -15.84
C LYS A 63 3.43 -1.79 -16.80
N ALA A 64 2.15 -2.15 -16.92
CA ALA A 64 1.19 -1.43 -17.76
C ALA A 64 0.96 0.01 -17.27
N VAL A 65 0.85 0.21 -15.95
CA VAL A 65 0.72 1.54 -15.32
C VAL A 65 1.92 2.41 -15.63
N VAL A 66 3.14 1.88 -15.52
CA VAL A 66 4.36 2.65 -15.85
C VAL A 66 4.35 3.11 -17.31
N LYS A 67 4.00 2.20 -18.24
CA LYS A 67 3.87 2.53 -19.67
C LYS A 67 2.81 3.61 -19.91
N LYS A 68 1.66 3.51 -19.24
CA LYS A 68 0.60 4.50 -19.35
C LYS A 68 1.00 5.87 -18.80
N LEU A 69 1.71 5.91 -17.67
CA LEU A 69 2.24 7.15 -17.10
C LEU A 69 3.25 7.84 -18.04
N GLU A 70 4.05 7.05 -18.76
CA GLU A 70 4.95 7.55 -19.81
C GLU A 70 4.16 8.10 -21.02
N GLU A 71 3.17 7.35 -21.51
CA GLU A 71 2.32 7.76 -22.64
C GLU A 71 1.58 9.08 -22.39
N ILE A 72 1.10 9.33 -21.16
CA ILE A 72 0.41 10.57 -20.81
C ILE A 72 1.36 11.70 -20.36
N GLY A 73 2.68 11.46 -20.36
CA GLY A 73 3.68 12.45 -19.96
C GLY A 73 3.70 12.77 -18.45
N ALA A 74 3.14 11.91 -17.61
CA ALA A 74 3.11 12.08 -16.15
C ALA A 74 4.33 11.43 -15.44
N LEU A 75 5.09 10.60 -16.15
CA LEU A 75 6.30 9.97 -15.61
C LEU A 75 7.49 10.94 -15.67
N VAL A 76 7.94 11.41 -14.51
CA VAL A 76 9.07 12.38 -14.41
C VAL A 76 10.42 11.68 -14.43
N LYS A 77 10.60 10.63 -13.62
CA LYS A 77 11.87 9.89 -13.50
C LYS A 77 11.66 8.47 -12.98
N ILE A 78 12.57 7.56 -13.33
CA ILE A 78 12.68 6.22 -12.75
C ILE A 78 14.05 6.09 -12.11
N GLU A 79 14.10 5.72 -10.84
CA GLU A 79 15.32 5.51 -10.07
C GLU A 79 15.31 4.12 -9.43
N LYS A 80 16.46 3.44 -9.45
CA LYS A 80 16.62 2.15 -8.77
C LYS A 80 16.80 2.40 -7.28
N MET A 81 15.95 1.79 -6.46
CA MET A 81 16.00 1.91 -5.01
C MET A 81 15.95 0.53 -4.36
N THR A 82 16.84 0.31 -3.41
CA THR A 82 16.74 -0.81 -2.47
C THR A 82 15.78 -0.41 -1.37
N HIS A 83 14.71 -1.16 -1.18
CA HIS A 83 13.75 -0.94 -0.10
C HIS A 83 13.43 -2.26 0.58
N SER A 84 12.91 -2.18 1.80
CA SER A 84 12.50 -3.34 2.57
C SER A 84 11.12 -3.81 2.12
N VAL A 85 10.99 -5.10 1.81
CA VAL A 85 9.74 -5.72 1.38
C VAL A 85 9.47 -6.93 2.25
N GLY A 86 8.26 -7.02 2.79
CA GLY A 86 7.82 -8.18 3.58
C GLY A 86 7.70 -9.43 2.70
N HIS A 87 8.19 -10.56 3.21
CA HIS A 87 8.08 -11.86 2.56
C HIS A 87 7.46 -12.86 3.53
N SER A 88 6.67 -13.79 2.99
CA SER A 88 6.14 -14.93 3.72
C SER A 88 7.29 -15.74 4.29
N GLU A 89 7.31 -15.93 5.60
CA GLU A 89 8.32 -16.76 6.27
C GLU A 89 8.34 -18.20 5.74
N ARG A 90 7.18 -18.72 5.33
CA ARG A 90 7.02 -20.12 4.91
C ARG A 90 7.40 -20.35 3.46
N THR A 91 7.00 -19.45 2.57
CA THR A 91 7.13 -19.64 1.11
C THR A 91 8.16 -18.72 0.48
N GLY A 92 8.63 -17.70 1.21
CA GLY A 92 9.51 -16.66 0.68
C GLY A 92 8.84 -15.73 -0.33
N VAL A 93 7.54 -15.88 -0.60
CA VAL A 93 6.82 -15.03 -1.55
C VAL A 93 6.55 -13.66 -0.92
N MET A 94 6.67 -12.60 -1.71
CA MET A 94 6.35 -11.23 -1.29
C MET A 94 4.91 -11.11 -0.77
N VAL A 95 4.75 -10.45 0.37
CA VAL A 95 3.45 -10.20 1.00
C VAL A 95 2.82 -8.95 0.38
N GLU A 96 1.54 -9.06 0.03
CA GLU A 96 0.73 -7.92 -0.41
C GLU A 96 -0.14 -7.44 0.77
N PRO A 97 0.03 -6.20 1.24
CA PRO A 97 -0.89 -5.62 2.21
C PRO A 97 -2.24 -5.37 1.53
N ARG A 98 -3.30 -5.96 2.08
CA ARG A 98 -4.65 -5.82 1.55
C ARG A 98 -5.65 -5.78 2.70
N LEU A 99 -6.55 -4.80 2.68
CA LEU A 99 -7.58 -4.66 3.69
C LEU A 99 -8.57 -5.84 3.66
N SER A 100 -8.69 -6.55 4.78
CA SER A 100 -9.59 -7.68 4.97
C SER A 100 -10.17 -7.67 6.39
N THR A 101 -11.32 -8.31 6.59
CA THR A 101 -11.89 -8.50 7.93
C THR A 101 -11.04 -9.52 8.68
N GLN A 102 -10.54 -9.11 9.86
CA GLN A 102 -9.68 -9.95 10.69
C GLN A 102 -10.11 -9.88 12.16
N TRP A 103 -9.70 -10.88 12.93
CA TRP A 103 -9.91 -10.94 14.37
C TRP A 103 -8.68 -10.41 15.09
N PHE A 104 -8.86 -9.39 15.94
CA PHE A 104 -7.80 -8.78 16.72
C PHE A 104 -8.04 -8.96 18.22
N VAL A 105 -6.95 -9.18 18.96
CA VAL A 105 -6.95 -9.17 20.42
C VAL A 105 -6.45 -7.81 20.90
N LYS A 106 -7.13 -7.20 21.87
CA LYS A 106 -6.74 -5.90 22.44
C LYS A 106 -5.51 -6.04 23.35
N MET A 107 -4.32 -5.93 22.77
CA MET A 107 -3.05 -6.24 23.44
C MET A 107 -2.63 -5.22 24.50
N ASP A 108 -3.09 -3.97 24.45
CA ASP A 108 -2.64 -2.90 25.36
C ASP A 108 -2.74 -3.25 26.85
N GLN A 109 -3.83 -3.92 27.25
CA GLN A 109 -4.04 -4.29 28.65
C GLN A 109 -3.22 -5.53 29.04
N LEU A 110 -3.10 -6.50 28.13
CA LEU A 110 -2.35 -7.73 28.38
C LEU A 110 -0.85 -7.44 28.48
N ALA A 111 -0.33 -6.57 27.63
CA ALA A 111 1.07 -6.18 27.61
C ALA A 111 1.49 -5.49 28.93
N LYS A 112 0.66 -4.60 29.47
CA LYS A 112 0.92 -3.93 30.76
C LYS A 112 1.09 -4.93 31.90
N ASN A 113 0.28 -5.99 31.92
CA ASN A 113 0.36 -7.01 32.98
C ASN A 113 1.60 -7.91 32.84
N ALA A 114 2.13 -8.10 31.63
CA ALA A 114 3.25 -8.98 31.36
C ALA A 114 4.63 -8.31 31.58
N ILE A 115 4.69 -6.98 31.50
CA ILE A 115 5.92 -6.19 31.64
C ILE A 115 6.11 -5.67 33.09
N ALA A 116 5.04 -5.63 33.88
CA ALA A 116 5.04 -5.14 35.27
C ALA A 116 5.71 -6.10 36.26
#